data_AF-A0A7S0BJK3-F1
#
_entry.id   AF-A0A7S0BJK3-F1
#
_cell.length_a   1.000
_cell.length_b   1.000
_cell.length_c   1.000
_cell.angle_alpha   90.00
_cell.angle_beta   90.00
_cell.angle_gamma   90.00
#
_symmetry.space_group_name_H-M   'P 1'
#
loop_
_entity.id
_entity.type
_entity.pdbx_description
1 polymer ?
#
loop_
_entity_poly.entity_id
_entity_poly.type
_entity_poly.pdbx_seq_one_letter_code
_entity_poly.pdbx_strand_id
1 'polypeptide(L)'
;KLFREISRGQQKGHKREPRPGSLRYLLRGKNEGPLAGDVVIGEKTRVKRKSYDMYLRKFMYGAALDEALTKQRIDVTAAVIEDLIQREGLSIALSNRTPERLIPVLRCLERNVSDPRYNELMLV
;
A
#
# COMPACT_ATOMS: atom_id res chain seq x y z
N LYS A 1 33.51 -55.58 28.53
CA LYS A 1 33.23 -54.85 27.27
C LYS A 1 32.00 -53.92 27.35
N LEU A 2 31.45 -53.62 28.54
CA LEU A 2 30.19 -52.87 28.69
C LEU A 2 30.28 -51.50 29.40
N PHE A 3 31.49 -50.99 29.66
CA PHE A 3 31.66 -49.71 30.39
C PHE A 3 32.26 -48.57 29.54
N ARG A 4 32.48 -48.78 28.24
CA ARG A 4 33.13 -47.78 27.36
C ARG A 4 32.16 -46.98 26.49
N GLU A 5 30.86 -47.24 26.58
CA GLU A 5 29.85 -46.70 25.65
C GLU A 5 28.97 -45.59 26.23
N ILE A 6 29.05 -45.29 27.53
CA ILE A 6 28.17 -44.29 28.19
C ILE A 6 28.67 -42.84 28.02
N SER A 7 29.89 -42.61 27.55
CA SER A 7 30.47 -41.25 27.45
C SER A 7 30.28 -40.56 26.09
N ARG A 8 29.30 -40.98 25.27
CA ARG A 8 28.90 -40.24 24.05
C ARG A 8 27.85 -39.17 24.36
N GLY A 9 28.05 -38.42 25.45
CA GLY A 9 27.38 -37.14 25.65
C GLY A 9 27.87 -36.17 24.58
N GLN A 10 26.93 -35.60 23.83
CA GLN A 10 27.13 -34.69 22.71
C GLN A 10 28.21 -33.62 23.00
N GLN A 11 29.42 -33.80 22.47
CA GLN A 11 30.40 -32.72 22.40
C GLN A 11 29.92 -31.72 21.34
N LYS A 12 29.26 -30.65 21.78
CA LYS A 12 29.03 -29.48 20.92
C LYS A 12 30.40 -28.94 20.52
N GLY A 13 30.79 -29.15 19.26
CA GLY A 13 32.09 -28.72 18.75
C GLY A 13 32.34 -27.25 19.04
N HIS A 14 33.52 -26.93 19.61
CA HIS A 14 33.94 -25.56 19.85
C HIS A 14 33.89 -24.77 18.53
N LYS A 15 33.02 -23.76 18.46
CA LYS A 15 33.00 -22.83 17.34
C LYS A 15 34.32 -22.07 17.36
N ARG A 16 35.18 -22.32 16.37
CA ARG A 16 36.46 -21.62 16.22
C ARG A 16 36.17 -20.12 16.08
N GLU A 17 36.86 -19.30 16.87
CA GLU A 17 36.74 -17.86 16.76
C GLU A 17 37.12 -17.40 15.35
N PRO A 18 36.31 -16.53 14.72
CA PRO A 18 36.64 -16.00 13.41
C PRO A 18 37.98 -15.27 13.45
N ARG A 19 38.88 -15.59 12.52
CA ARG A 19 40.16 -14.87 12.38
C ARG A 19 39.92 -13.46 11.84
N PRO A 20 40.60 -12.42 12.37
CA PRO A 20 40.56 -11.07 11.82
C PRO A 20 40.84 -11.07 10.31
N GLY A 21 40.10 -10.27 9.55
CA GLY A 21 40.21 -10.19 8.08
C GLY A 21 39.50 -11.29 7.29
N SER A 22 38.89 -12.29 7.93
CA SER A 22 38.06 -13.29 7.24
C SER A 22 36.61 -12.80 7.04
N LEU A 23 35.93 -13.28 5.99
CA LEU A 23 34.49 -13.00 5.77
C LEU A 23 33.63 -13.39 7.00
N ARG A 24 34.00 -14.49 7.68
CA ARG A 24 33.33 -14.94 8.91
C ARG A 24 33.51 -13.96 10.07
N TYR A 25 34.61 -13.22 10.10
CA TYR A 25 34.84 -12.18 11.10
C TYR A 25 33.97 -10.96 10.81
N LEU A 26 33.83 -10.57 9.53
CA LEU A 26 33.01 -9.43 9.12
C LEU A 26 31.50 -9.70 9.28
N LEU A 27 31.06 -10.94 9.08
CA LEU A 27 29.66 -11.37 9.30
C LEU A 27 29.34 -11.70 10.76
N ARG A 28 30.32 -11.65 11.68
CA ARG A 28 30.10 -11.81 13.12
C ARG A 28 29.17 -10.68 13.58
N GLY A 29 28.10 -10.99 14.31
CA GLY A 29 27.15 -9.98 14.79
C GLY A 29 25.89 -9.81 13.94
N LYS A 30 25.90 -10.26 12.67
CA LYS A 30 24.77 -10.04 11.74
C LYS A 30 23.46 -10.73 12.17
N ASN A 31 23.57 -11.79 12.97
CA ASN A 31 22.43 -12.56 13.47
C ASN A 31 22.20 -12.35 14.98
N GLU A 32 22.83 -11.34 15.60
CA GLU A 32 22.56 -11.01 16.99
C GLU A 32 21.16 -10.41 17.08
N GLY A 33 20.28 -11.08 17.82
CA GLY A 33 18.92 -10.62 18.08
C GLY A 33 18.89 -9.58 19.20
N PRO A 34 17.76 -8.88 19.36
CA PRO A 34 17.55 -7.97 20.49
C PRO A 34 17.67 -8.70 21.83
N LEU A 35 18.30 -8.07 22.81
CA LEU A 35 18.45 -8.61 24.17
C LEU A 35 17.22 -8.35 25.03
N ALA A 36 17.14 -9.03 26.17
CA ALA A 36 16.10 -8.80 27.17
C ALA A 36 16.22 -7.37 27.73
N GLY A 37 15.29 -6.49 27.35
CA GLY A 37 15.28 -5.08 27.74
C GLY A 37 15.34 -4.11 26.56
N ASP A 38 15.67 -4.60 25.36
CA ASP A 38 15.73 -3.77 24.16
C ASP A 38 14.33 -3.49 23.60
N VAL A 39 14.09 -2.24 23.20
CA VAL A 39 12.86 -1.83 22.52
C VAL A 39 13.08 -1.93 21.01
N VAL A 40 12.45 -2.92 20.38
CA VAL A 40 12.47 -3.07 18.92
C VAL A 40 11.47 -2.11 18.30
N ILE A 41 11.96 -1.07 17.62
CA ILE A 41 11.12 -0.16 16.85
C ILE A 41 10.83 -0.82 15.50
N GLY A 42 9.56 -1.17 15.26
CA GLY A 42 9.13 -1.69 13.96
C GLY A 42 9.34 -0.65 12.85
N GLU A 43 9.76 -1.11 11.68
CA GLU A 43 9.84 -0.25 10.50
C GLU A 43 8.45 0.31 10.17
N LYS A 44 8.38 1.62 9.85
CA LYS A 44 7.13 2.24 9.39
C LYS A 44 6.71 1.59 8.07
N THR A 45 5.61 0.84 8.10
CA THR A 45 5.03 0.25 6.89
C THR A 45 4.54 1.36 5.96
N ARG A 46 4.85 1.24 4.66
CA ARG A 46 4.35 2.19 3.66
C ARG A 46 2.84 2.05 3.56
N VAL A 47 2.12 3.14 3.79
CA VAL A 47 0.67 3.20 3.55
C VAL A 47 0.41 2.91 2.07
N LYS A 48 -0.37 1.87 1.78
CA LYS A 48 -0.78 1.56 0.41
C LYS A 48 -1.68 2.69 -0.07
N ARG A 49 -1.27 3.35 -1.15
CA ARG A 49 -2.10 4.34 -1.82
C ARG A 49 -3.34 3.66 -2.36
N LYS A 50 -4.47 4.37 -2.29
CA LYS A 50 -5.68 3.90 -2.94
C LYS A 50 -5.46 3.94 -4.45
N SER A 51 -6.15 3.05 -5.13
CA SER A 51 -5.93 2.81 -6.54
C SER A 51 -6.34 4.02 -7.41
N TYR A 52 -7.40 4.74 -7.05
CA TYR A 52 -7.78 6.00 -7.71
C TYR A 52 -6.71 7.10 -7.55
N ASP A 53 -6.04 7.20 -6.40
CA ASP A 53 -4.92 8.15 -6.19
C ASP A 53 -3.73 7.82 -7.09
N MET A 54 -3.51 6.53 -7.37
CA MET A 54 -2.47 6.08 -8.29
C MET A 54 -2.79 6.52 -9.73
N TYR A 55 -4.05 6.44 -10.15
CA TYR A 55 -4.50 6.92 -11.47
C TYR A 55 -4.42 8.45 -11.58
N LEU A 56 -4.83 9.19 -10.56
CA LEU A 56 -4.70 10.65 -10.51
C LEU A 56 -3.25 11.12 -10.63
N ARG A 57 -2.31 10.44 -9.96
CA ARG A 57 -0.87 10.75 -10.06
C ARG A 57 -0.30 10.47 -11.46
N LYS A 58 -0.90 9.53 -12.19
CA LYS A 58 -0.50 9.18 -13.56
C LYS A 58 -1.27 9.95 -14.63
N PHE A 59 -2.05 10.98 -14.25
CA PHE A 59 -2.89 11.76 -15.16
C PHE A 59 -3.91 10.92 -15.94
N MET A 60 -4.25 9.73 -15.43
CA MET A 60 -5.25 8.84 -16.01
C MET A 60 -6.63 9.16 -15.42
N TYR A 61 -7.18 10.31 -15.78
CA TYR A 61 -8.39 10.85 -15.16
C TYR A 61 -9.64 9.99 -15.36
N GLY A 62 -9.83 9.44 -16.56
CA GLY A 62 -10.96 8.55 -16.85
C GLY A 62 -10.94 7.28 -15.98
N ALA A 63 -9.77 6.65 -15.85
CA ALA A 63 -9.59 5.47 -15.01
C ALA A 63 -9.75 5.77 -13.51
N ALA A 64 -9.28 6.93 -13.05
CA ALA A 64 -9.48 7.38 -11.67
C ALA A 64 -10.97 7.51 -11.34
N LEU A 65 -11.74 8.14 -12.23
CA LEU A 65 -13.19 8.31 -12.06
C LEU A 65 -13.93 6.97 -12.13
N ASP A 66 -13.58 6.09 -13.07
CA ASP A 66 -14.17 4.75 -13.18
C ASP A 66 -13.95 3.95 -11.89
N GLU A 67 -12.75 4.01 -11.32
CA GLU A 67 -12.46 3.31 -10.08
C GLU A 67 -13.12 3.93 -8.84
N ALA A 68 -13.32 5.25 -8.83
CA ALA A 68 -14.11 5.89 -7.78
C ALA A 68 -15.57 5.42 -7.83
N LEU A 69 -16.15 5.33 -9.04
CA LEU A 69 -17.54 4.92 -9.27
C LEU A 69 -17.79 3.44 -8.94
N THR A 70 -16.83 2.55 -9.18
CA THR A 70 -16.98 1.12 -8.82
C THR A 70 -17.19 0.88 -7.32
N LYS A 71 -16.57 1.72 -6.47
CA LYS A 71 -16.69 1.61 -5.01
C LYS A 71 -18.02 2.17 -4.47
N GLN A 72 -18.78 2.91 -5.28
CA GLN A 72 -20.08 3.52 -4.96
C GLN A 72 -20.13 4.30 -3.63
N ARG A 73 -18.99 4.84 -3.19
CA ARG A 73 -18.92 5.69 -2.00
C ARG A 73 -18.90 7.15 -2.43
N ILE A 74 -19.97 7.87 -2.10
CA ILE A 74 -20.14 9.27 -2.52
C ILE A 74 -18.98 10.16 -2.05
N ASP A 75 -18.51 9.98 -0.82
CA ASP A 75 -17.38 10.76 -0.27
C ASP A 75 -16.11 10.60 -1.11
N VAL A 76 -15.89 9.39 -1.65
CA VAL A 76 -14.71 9.07 -2.46
C VAL A 76 -14.87 9.63 -3.87
N THR A 77 -16.06 9.47 -4.48
CA THR A 77 -16.33 10.01 -5.82
C THR A 77 -16.31 11.53 -5.82
N ALA A 78 -16.87 12.18 -4.79
CA ALA A 78 -16.87 13.63 -4.65
C ALA A 78 -15.43 14.15 -4.52
N ALA A 79 -14.60 13.54 -3.66
CA ALA A 79 -13.20 13.91 -3.53
C ALA A 79 -12.42 13.76 -4.84
N VAL A 80 -12.67 12.69 -5.61
CA VAL A 80 -12.03 12.48 -6.92
C VAL A 80 -12.51 13.52 -7.95
N ILE A 81 -13.79 13.88 -7.95
CA ILE A 81 -14.33 14.92 -8.83
C ILE A 81 -13.72 16.28 -8.48
N GLU A 82 -13.62 16.62 -7.19
CA GLU A 82 -12.99 17.86 -6.72
C GLU A 82 -11.52 17.93 -7.15
N ASP A 83 -10.75 16.84 -6.97
CA ASP A 83 -9.38 16.73 -7.46
C ASP A 83 -9.28 16.90 -8.99
N LEU A 84 -10.27 16.42 -9.74
CA LEU A 84 -10.33 16.59 -11.19
C LEU A 84 -10.66 18.04 -11.59
N ILE A 85 -11.55 18.71 -10.87
CA ILE A 85 -11.87 20.13 -11.08
C ILE A 85 -10.64 21.00 -10.82
N GLN A 86 -9.95 20.78 -9.69
CA GLN A 86 -8.74 21.51 -9.32
C GLN A 86 -7.59 21.37 -10.33
N ARG A 87 -7.56 20.27 -11.10
CA ARG A 87 -6.55 19.97 -12.12
C ARG A 87 -7.01 20.29 -13.54
N GLU A 88 -8.19 20.87 -13.69
CA GLU A 88 -8.86 21.08 -14.99
C GLU A 88 -8.99 19.77 -15.81
N GLY A 89 -8.98 18.63 -15.12
CA GLY A 89 -8.98 17.28 -15.69
C GLY A 89 -10.38 16.69 -15.85
N LEU A 90 -11.42 17.35 -15.35
CA LEU A 90 -12.79 16.86 -15.42
C LEU A 90 -13.29 16.75 -16.87
N SER A 91 -13.06 17.79 -17.68
CA SER A 91 -13.40 17.79 -19.11
C SER A 91 -12.72 16.63 -19.84
N ILE A 92 -11.46 16.36 -19.53
CA ILE A 92 -10.66 15.25 -20.08
C ILE A 92 -11.23 13.90 -19.61
N ALA A 93 -11.58 13.78 -18.32
CA ALA A 93 -12.14 12.57 -17.74
C ALA A 93 -13.48 12.16 -18.36
N LEU A 94 -14.29 13.15 -18.76
CA LEU A 94 -15.59 12.96 -19.39
C LEU A 94 -15.48 12.85 -20.92
N SER A 95 -14.48 13.48 -21.53
CA SER A 95 -14.20 13.36 -22.96
C SER A 95 -13.85 11.92 -23.34
N ASN A 96 -14.23 11.49 -24.54
CA ASN A 96 -13.93 10.17 -25.10
C ASN A 96 -14.49 8.96 -24.29
N ARG A 97 -15.55 9.15 -23.51
CA ARG A 97 -16.26 8.04 -22.86
C ARG A 97 -17.21 7.33 -23.83
N THR A 98 -17.25 6.00 -23.71
CA THR A 98 -18.28 5.18 -24.37
C THR A 98 -19.62 5.29 -23.60
N PRO A 99 -20.76 5.05 -24.27
CA PRO A 99 -22.08 5.13 -23.62
C PRO A 99 -22.17 4.24 -22.38
N GLU A 100 -21.59 3.04 -22.43
CA GLU A 100 -21.56 2.09 -21.30
C GLU A 100 -20.86 2.64 -20.06
N ARG A 101 -19.77 3.41 -20.25
CA ARG A 101 -19.01 4.04 -19.15
C ARG A 101 -19.63 5.35 -18.68
N LEU A 102 -20.55 5.92 -19.43
CA LEU A 102 -21.27 7.13 -19.05
C LEU A 102 -22.45 6.84 -18.11
N ILE A 103 -23.11 5.69 -18.28
CA ILE A 103 -24.23 5.24 -17.44
C ILE A 103 -23.92 5.34 -15.92
N PRO A 104 -22.80 4.80 -15.39
CA PRO A 104 -22.52 4.89 -13.96
C PRO A 104 -22.28 6.33 -13.48
N VAL A 105 -21.78 7.22 -14.34
CA VAL A 105 -21.63 8.65 -14.03
C VAL A 105 -23.00 9.28 -13.86
N LEU A 106 -23.91 9.06 -14.82
CA LEU A 106 -25.27 9.62 -14.79
C LEU A 106 -26.06 9.12 -13.59
N ARG A 107 -25.99 7.82 -13.27
CA ARG A 107 -26.64 7.26 -12.07
C ARG A 107 -26.09 7.86 -10.78
N CYS A 108 -24.79 8.14 -10.73
CA CYS A 108 -24.18 8.79 -9.58
C CYS A 108 -24.71 10.23 -9.42
N LEU A 109 -24.85 10.97 -10.52
CA LEU A 109 -25.43 12.32 -10.51
C LEU A 109 -26.89 12.29 -10.07
N GLU A 110 -27.72 11.47 -10.71
CA GLU A 110 -29.15 11.34 -10.40
C GLU A 110 -29.38 11.04 -8.90
N ARG A 111 -28.58 10.15 -8.33
CA ARG A 111 -28.71 9.75 -6.93
C ARG A 111 -28.32 10.85 -5.94
N ASN A 112 -27.30 11.64 -6.26
CA ASN A 112 -26.67 12.55 -5.29
C ASN A 112 -27.00 14.03 -5.53
N VAL A 113 -27.73 14.38 -6.59
CA VAL A 113 -28.13 15.78 -6.86
C VAL A 113 -29.07 16.33 -5.79
N SER A 114 -29.82 15.45 -5.11
CA SER A 114 -30.72 15.85 -4.02
C SER A 114 -29.99 16.09 -2.70
N ASP A 115 -28.73 15.65 -2.57
CA ASP A 115 -27.97 15.82 -1.33
C ASP A 115 -27.32 17.21 -1.31
N PRO A 116 -27.73 18.12 -0.39
CA PRO A 116 -27.25 19.50 -0.39
C PRO A 116 -25.74 19.63 -0.15
N ARG A 117 -25.10 18.61 0.42
CA ARG A 117 -23.65 18.58 0.67
C ARG A 117 -22.81 18.43 -0.60
N TYR A 118 -23.37 17.77 -1.62
CA TYR A 118 -22.66 17.42 -2.84
C TYR A 118 -23.28 18.07 -4.07
N ASN A 119 -24.46 18.68 -3.94
CA ASN A 119 -25.21 19.29 -5.03
C ASN A 119 -24.38 20.32 -5.81
N GLU A 120 -23.69 21.23 -5.12
CA GLU A 120 -22.84 22.23 -5.78
C GLU A 120 -21.76 21.59 -6.65
N LEU A 121 -21.08 20.56 -6.17
CA LEU A 121 -20.03 19.85 -6.93
C LEU A 121 -20.57 19.08 -8.14
N MET A 122 -21.82 18.63 -8.09
CA MET A 122 -22.44 17.83 -9.16
C MET A 122 -23.07 18.68 -10.27
N LEU A 123 -23.28 19.98 -10.02
CA LEU A 123 -23.86 20.93 -10.97
C LEU A 123 -22.83 21.83 -11.66
N VAL A 124 -21.55 21.73 -11.28
CA VAL A 124 -20.40 22.40 -11.91
C VAL A 124 -20.07 21.77 -13.26
#